data_AF-A0A536JPU0-F1
#
_entry.id   AF-A0A536JPU0-F1
#
_cell.length_a   1.000
_cell.length_b   1.000
_cell.length_c   1.000
_cell.angle_alpha   90.00
_cell.angle_beta   90.00
_cell.angle_gamma   90.00
#
_symmetry.space_group_name_H-M   'P 1'
#
loop_
_entity.id
_entity.type
_entity.pdbx_description
1 polymer ?
#
loop_
_entity_poly.entity_id
_entity_poly.type
_entity_poly.pdbx_seq_one_letter_code
_entity_poly.pdbx_strand_id
1 'polypeptide(L)'
;MLKMGLQVAVAIGFPLLVGTFAGNAFDNAVGSGPWGLLVGILVGLVVGGLALFGVLRRYLSQPVGVPSDKARAAGRRWESEIEEGERRRESGEENDNR
;
A
#
# COMPACT_ATOMS: atom_id res chain seq x y z
N MET A 1 21.50 -0.65 7.76
CA MET A 1 20.62 0.46 7.30
C MET A 1 21.03 1.00 5.94
N LEU A 2 22.32 1.30 5.68
CA LEU A 2 22.80 1.77 4.36
C LEU A 2 22.37 0.90 3.17
N LYS A 3 22.38 -0.44 3.34
CA LYS A 3 21.98 -1.42 2.32
C LYS A 3 20.51 -1.31 1.89
N MET A 4 19.59 -1.01 2.82
CA MET A 4 18.16 -0.84 2.50
C MET A 4 17.89 0.52 1.84
N GLY A 5 18.51 1.59 2.34
CA GLY A 5 18.38 2.92 1.74
C GLY A 5 18.90 2.99 0.30
N LEU A 6 20.04 2.36 0.03
CA LEU A 6 20.59 2.27 -1.31
C LEU A 6 19.73 1.41 -2.24
N GLN A 7 19.18 0.29 -1.75
CA GLN A 7 18.26 -0.54 -2.54
C GLN A 7 17.01 0.24 -2.95
N VAL A 8 16.40 0.98 -2.03
CA VAL A 8 15.21 1.79 -2.33
C VAL A 8 15.56 2.92 -3.30
N ALA A 9 16.68 3.61 -3.08
CA ALA A 9 17.15 4.66 -3.97
C ALA A 9 17.42 4.16 -5.39
N VAL A 10 18.02 2.97 -5.53
CA VAL A 10 18.25 2.34 -6.84
C VAL A 10 16.93 1.86 -7.46
N ALA A 11 16.05 1.25 -6.66
CA ALA A 11 14.76 0.75 -7.13
C ALA A 11 13.84 1.86 -7.66
N ILE A 12 13.92 3.07 -7.11
CA ILE A 12 13.13 4.23 -7.57
C ILE A 12 13.91 5.05 -8.61
N GLY A 13 15.19 5.32 -8.34
CA GLY A 13 16.01 6.20 -9.16
C GLY A 13 16.36 5.62 -10.52
N PHE A 14 16.62 4.31 -10.61
CA PHE A 14 16.97 3.69 -11.88
C PHE A 14 15.82 3.71 -12.90
N PRO A 15 14.58 3.32 -12.55
CA PRO A 15 13.45 3.45 -13.47
C PRO A 15 13.17 4.89 -13.91
N LEU A 16 13.30 5.86 -13.01
CA LEU A 16 13.11 7.28 -13.34
C LEU A 16 14.16 7.77 -14.34
N LEU A 17 15.43 7.42 -14.11
CA LEU A 17 16.53 7.76 -15.01
C LEU A 17 16.33 7.12 -16.39
N VAL A 18 16.03 5.83 -16.44
CA VAL A 18 15.79 5.11 -17.71
C VAL A 18 14.58 5.70 -18.44
N GLY A 19 13.47 5.95 -17.76
CA GLY A 19 12.26 6.51 -18.37
C GLY A 19 12.50 7.91 -18.95
N THR A 20 13.20 8.77 -18.20
CA THR A 20 13.50 10.14 -18.64
C THR A 20 14.47 10.15 -19.82
N PHE A 21 15.54 9.34 -19.76
CA PHE A 21 16.57 9.31 -20.80
C PHE A 21 16.06 8.64 -22.07
N ALA A 22 15.33 7.53 -21.95
CA ALA A 22 14.74 6.84 -23.09
C ALA A 22 13.66 7.70 -23.76
N GLY A 23 12.79 8.36 -22.99
CA GLY A 23 11.78 9.28 -23.52
C GLY A 23 12.40 10.45 -24.27
N ASN A 24 13.40 11.10 -23.67
CA ASN A 24 14.08 12.24 -24.30
C ASN A 24 14.88 11.83 -25.54
N ALA A 25 15.53 10.67 -25.54
CA ALA A 25 16.24 10.17 -26.72
C ALA A 25 15.28 9.81 -27.86
N PHE A 26 14.11 9.26 -27.55
CA PHE A 26 13.07 8.95 -28.53
C PHE A 26 12.47 10.21 -29.14
N ASP A 27 12.19 11.23 -28.33
CA ASP A 27 11.69 12.54 -28.79
C ASP A 27 12.69 13.23 -29.74
N ASN A 28 13.98 13.21 -29.40
CA ASN A 28 15.04 13.78 -30.24
C ASN A 28 15.24 13.01 -31.56
N ALA A 29 15.02 11.69 -31.57
CA ALA A 29 15.21 10.86 -32.76
C ALA A 29 14.07 10.99 -33.78
N VAL A 30 12.83 11.24 -33.31
CA VAL A 30 11.64 11.26 -34.15
C VAL A 30 11.32 12.69 -34.65
N GLY A 31 11.90 13.73 -34.04
CA GLY A 31 11.66 15.14 -34.41
C GLY A 31 10.24 15.62 -34.14
N SER A 32 9.39 14.74 -33.59
CA SER A 32 8.18 15.11 -32.89
C SER A 32 8.57 15.92 -31.66
N GLY A 33 7.76 16.90 -31.25
CA GLY A 33 7.94 17.58 -29.96
C GLY A 33 7.88 16.60 -28.76
N PRO A 34 7.57 17.03 -27.53
CA PRO A 34 7.64 16.20 -26.31
C PRO A 34 6.53 15.11 -26.21
N TRP A 35 6.08 14.58 -27.35
CA TRP A 35 5.00 13.64 -27.53
C TRP A 35 5.39 12.21 -27.11
N GLY A 36 6.60 11.76 -27.40
CA GLY A 36 7.09 10.44 -26.97
C GLY A 36 7.28 10.38 -25.45
N LEU A 37 7.74 11.47 -24.80
CA LEU A 37 7.68 11.59 -23.35
C LEU A 37 6.25 11.51 -22.81
N LEU A 38 5.31 12.25 -23.40
CA LEU A 38 3.90 12.24 -22.97
C LEU A 38 3.25 10.86 -23.11
N VAL A 39 3.44 10.21 -24.26
CA VAL A 39 2.93 8.85 -24.51
C VAL A 39 3.62 7.85 -23.60
N GLY A 40 4.93 7.98 -23.38
CA GLY A 40 5.69 7.14 -22.46
C GLY A 40 5.19 7.24 -21.02
N ILE A 41 4.89 8.45 -20.54
CA ILE A 41 4.29 8.66 -19.22
C ILE A 41 2.90 8.02 -19.16
N LEU A 42 2.05 8.22 -20.16
CA LEU A 42 0.70 7.67 -20.20
C LEU A 42 0.73 6.13 -20.17
N VAL A 43 1.59 5.52 -20.99
CA VAL A 43 1.79 4.06 -21.01
C VAL A 43 2.34 3.58 -19.67
N GLY A 44 3.33 4.27 -19.10
CA GLY A 44 3.88 3.95 -17.78
C GLY A 44 2.82 3.96 -16.68
N LEU A 45 1.91 4.94 -16.72
CA LEU A 45 0.81 5.08 -15.76
C LEU A 45 -0.19 3.93 -15.91
N VAL A 46 -0.55 3.56 -17.14
CA VAL A 46 -1.43 2.42 -17.43
C VAL A 46 -0.78 1.11 -16.95
N VAL A 47 0.49 0.87 -17.27
CA VAL A 47 1.22 -0.33 -16.85
C VAL A 47 1.34 -0.40 -15.33
N GLY A 48 1.65 0.72 -14.67
CA GLY A 48 1.71 0.81 -13.21
C GLY A 48 0.35 0.52 -12.56
N GLY A 49 -0.72 1.06 -13.12
CA GLY A 49 -2.10 0.80 -12.68
C GLY A 49 -2.48 -0.67 -12.84
N LEU A 50 -2.16 -1.30 -13.98
CA LEU A 50 -2.40 -2.72 -14.22
C LEU A 50 -1.58 -3.63 -13.28
N ALA A 51 -0.33 -3.28 -13.01
CA ALA A 51 0.51 -4.01 -12.06
C ALA A 51 -0.08 -3.95 -10.64
N LEU A 52 -0.49 -2.76 -10.19
CA LEU A 52 -1.15 -2.58 -8.90
C LEU A 52 -2.47 -3.36 -8.83
N PHE A 53 -3.28 -3.27 -9.88
CA PHE A 53 -4.53 -4.02 -9.99
C PHE A 53 -4.29 -5.53 -9.90
N GLY A 54 -3.26 -6.05 -10.57
CA GLY A 54 -2.88 -7.46 -10.50
C GLY A 54 -2.49 -7.90 -9.09
N VAL A 55 -1.69 -7.09 -8.38
CA VAL A 55 -1.31 -7.34 -6.98
C VAL A 55 -2.54 -7.31 -6.09
N LEU A 56 -3.38 -6.29 -6.22
CA LEU A 56 -4.58 -6.13 -5.40
C LEU A 56 -5.58 -7.26 -5.65
N ARG A 57 -5.83 -7.62 -6.91
CA ARG A 57 -6.68 -8.75 -7.28
C ARG A 57 -6.15 -10.05 -6.68
N ARG A 58 -4.83 -10.27 -6.74
CA ARG A 58 -4.20 -11.46 -6.13
C ARG A 58 -4.39 -11.45 -4.63
N TYR A 59 -4.19 -10.33 -3.96
CA TYR A 59 -4.39 -10.19 -2.53
C TYR A 59 -5.85 -10.43 -2.12
N LEU A 60 -6.81 -9.84 -2.82
CA LEU A 60 -8.25 -10.03 -2.58
C LEU A 60 -8.74 -11.44 -2.92
N SER A 61 -8.10 -12.11 -3.88
CA SER A 61 -8.43 -13.49 -4.24
C SER A 61 -7.90 -14.52 -3.23
N GLN A 62 -7.00 -14.13 -2.33
CA GLN A 62 -6.57 -15.03 -1.28
C GLN A 62 -7.73 -15.20 -0.29
N PRO A 63 -8.19 -16.44 -0.04
CA PRO A 63 -9.17 -16.66 1.01
C PRO A 63 -8.61 -16.11 2.31
N VAL A 64 -9.38 -15.28 3.00
CA VAL A 64 -9.06 -14.86 4.37
C VAL A 64 -8.83 -16.13 5.19
N GLY A 65 -7.56 -16.38 5.52
CA GLY A 65 -7.19 -17.59 6.25
C GLY A 65 -7.94 -17.63 7.58
N VAL A 66 -8.25 -18.84 8.05
CA VAL A 66 -8.81 -19.03 9.38
C VAL A 66 -7.98 -18.22 10.39
N PRO A 67 -8.61 -17.38 11.24
CA PRO A 67 -7.89 -16.52 12.16
C PRO A 67 -6.85 -17.32 12.94
N SER A 68 -5.62 -16.81 13.05
CA SER A 68 -4.60 -17.47 13.85
C SER A 68 -5.03 -17.58 15.32
N ASP A 69 -4.47 -18.51 16.08
CA ASP A 69 -4.80 -18.66 17.50
C ASP A 69 -4.53 -17.38 18.30
N LYS A 70 -3.52 -16.60 17.88
CA LYS A 70 -3.26 -15.25 18.42
C LYS A 70 -4.38 -14.28 18.11
N ALA A 71 -4.91 -14.29 16.89
CA ALA A 71 -6.04 -13.45 16.50
C ALA A 71 -7.32 -13.83 17.28
N ARG A 72 -7.55 -15.13 17.49
CA ARG A 72 -8.68 -15.60 18.33
C ARG A 72 -8.51 -15.19 19.79
N ALA A 73 -7.31 -15.28 20.35
CA ALA A 73 -7.04 -14.87 21.73
C ALA A 73 -7.23 -13.35 21.91
N ALA A 74 -6.77 -12.55 20.93
CA ALA A 74 -7.01 -11.11 20.93
C ALA A 74 -8.50 -10.77 20.82
N GLY A 75 -9.25 -11.48 19.97
CA GLY A 75 -10.71 -11.32 19.86
C GLY A 75 -11.43 -11.60 21.18
N ARG A 76 -11.11 -12.71 21.87
CA ARG A 76 -11.71 -13.03 23.17
C ARG A 76 -11.39 -12.00 24.24
N ARG A 77 -10.16 -11.47 24.25
CA ARG A 77 -9.74 -10.43 25.20
C ARG A 77 -10.48 -9.12 24.96
N TRP A 78 -10.65 -8.75 23.69
CA TRP A 78 -11.42 -7.58 23.31
C TRP A 78 -12.90 -7.71 23.71
N GLU A 79 -13.50 -8.88 23.48
CA GLU A 79 -14.88 -9.18 23.89
C GLU A 79 -15.06 -9.00 25.41
N SER A 80 -14.13 -9.53 26.22
CA SER A 80 -14.18 -9.37 27.68
C SER A 80 -14.02 -7.92 28.13
N GLU A 81 -13.20 -7.12 27.44
CA GLU A 81 -13.03 -5.69 27.75
C GLU A 81 -14.30 -4.88 27.42
N ILE A 82 -15.01 -5.24 26.34
CA ILE A 82 -16.32 -4.62 26.03
C ILE A 82 -17.37 -5.01 27.06
N GLU A 83 -17.47 -6.28 27.42
CA GLU A 83 -18.46 -6.78 28.39
C GLU A 83 -18.23 -6.19 29.81
N GLU A 84 -16.97 -6.00 30.21
CA GLU A 84 -16.64 -5.28 31.44
C GLU A 84 -17.02 -3.80 31.36
N GLY A 85 -16.82 -3.16 30.21
CA GLY A 85 -17.24 -1.79 29.96
C GLY A 85 -18.76 -1.61 30.04
N GLU A 86 -19.53 -2.54 29.48
CA GLU A 86 -20.99 -2.55 29.57
C GLU A 86 -21.47 -2.76 31.01
N ARG A 87 -20.87 -3.71 31.75
CA ARG A 87 -21.18 -3.93 33.17
C ARG A 87 -20.92 -2.70 34.03
N ARG A 88 -19.81 -1.97 33.80
CA ARG A 88 -19.50 -0.73 34.54
C ARG A 88 -20.47 0.40 34.23
N ARG A 89 -21.00 0.45 33.02
CA ARG A 89 -22.04 1.40 32.61
C ARG A 89 -23.38 1.08 33.26
N GLU A 90 -23.73 -0.21 33.37
CA GLU A 90 -24.94 -0.66 34.07
C GLU A 90 -24.83 -0.54 35.59
N SER A 91 -23.65 -0.73 36.19
CA SER A 91 -23.42 -0.60 37.64
C SER A 91 -23.38 0.86 38.13
N GLY A 92 -23.32 1.84 37.23
CA GLY A 92 -23.28 3.27 37.59
C GLY A 92 -21.96 3.76 38.17
N GLU A 93 -20.91 2.92 38.17
CA GLU A 93 -19.59 3.22 38.75
C GLU A 93 -18.81 4.30 37.98
N GLU A 94 -19.26 4.69 36.78
CA GLU A 94 -18.65 5.77 35.99
C GLU A 94 -18.92 7.18 36.57
N ASN A 95 -19.85 7.31 37.52
CA ASN A 95 -20.24 8.59 38.15
C ASN A 95 -19.65 8.86 39.55
N ASP A 96 -18.89 7.93 40.14
CA ASP A 96 -18.47 8.04 41.55
C ASP A 96 -17.02 8.55 41.74
N ASN A 97 -16.38 9.02 40.66
CA ASN A 97 -14.98 9.48 40.68
C ASN A 97 -14.80 10.88 40.07
N ARG A 98 -15.68 11.82 40.44
CA ARG A 98 -15.55 13.26 40.11
C ARG A 98 -15.54 14.13 41.36
#